data_AF-A0A9P1H960-F1
#
_entry.id   AF-A0A9P1H960-F1
#
_cell.length_a   1.000
_cell.length_b   1.000
_cell.length_c   1.000
_cell.angle_alpha   90.00
_cell.angle_beta   90.00
_cell.angle_gamma   90.00
#
_symmetry.space_group_name_H-M   'P 1'
#
loop_
_entity.id
_entity.type
_entity.pdbx_description
1 polymer ?
#
loop_
_entity_poly.entity_id
_entity_poly.type
_entity_poly.pdbx_seq_one_letter_code
_entity_poly.pdbx_strand_id
1 'polypeptide(L)'
;MAYPTTAEGPAASKMWIMGTEAFERRMEHHDGIKQLWETKWSASGDQALASGDQTLASAYYLRAACVLRIARFPYITGFPSPNCPVKWRAWEEQKRVYMKAGALWESPVEETAIPFSHAAGLDRHGIDDTAGIPAYVRVPRSQATTPGAAPSVVVEIPGTADCPADPADPASPDRMWESVLEWMATDGRFDMSRVMVWGLSSGGYYAIRIAHTHADREWLDKADGHEYPFKLTPALAMKHGFESVEAYKEEAQKRFSLLDTGILQKPSTRLLLINGTLDGLMPIEDSMLLFEHGSPKEARFFPGALHMGYPMANGAVYPWMESVMESVRKA
;
A
#
# COMPACT_ATOMS: atom_id res chain seq x y z
N MET A 1 34.12 60.53 -16.90
CA MET A 1 34.89 59.34 -17.35
C MET A 1 33.90 58.32 -17.87
N ALA A 2 34.22 57.62 -18.95
CA ALA A 2 33.43 56.49 -19.45
C ALA A 2 34.29 55.22 -19.39
N TYR A 3 33.70 54.10 -18.98
CA TYR A 3 34.38 52.81 -18.99
C TYR A 3 34.27 52.17 -20.38
N PRO A 4 35.35 51.62 -20.95
CA PRO A 4 35.30 50.94 -22.23
C PRO A 4 34.67 49.55 -22.09
N THR A 5 33.71 49.23 -22.95
CA THR A 5 33.18 47.87 -23.10
C THR A 5 34.15 47.00 -23.89
N THR A 6 34.74 45.99 -23.25
CA THR A 6 35.47 44.93 -23.96
C THR A 6 34.48 44.02 -24.68
N ALA A 7 34.49 44.03 -26.01
CA ALA A 7 33.75 43.06 -26.80
C ALA A 7 34.48 41.70 -26.76
N GLU A 8 33.83 40.67 -26.23
CA GLU A 8 34.33 39.30 -26.33
C GLU A 8 34.17 38.80 -27.78
N GLY A 9 35.24 38.24 -28.34
CA GLY A 9 35.17 37.54 -29.62
C GLY A 9 34.38 36.24 -29.49
N PRO A 10 33.79 35.71 -30.59
CA PRO A 10 33.01 34.48 -30.54
C PRO A 10 33.87 33.31 -30.05
N ALA A 11 33.46 32.70 -28.94
CA ALA A 11 34.14 31.55 -28.36
C ALA A 11 34.13 30.38 -29.37
N ALA A 12 35.28 29.72 -29.52
CA ALA A 12 35.41 28.59 -30.44
C ALA A 12 34.42 27.47 -30.07
N SER A 13 33.66 26.98 -31.05
CA SER A 13 32.65 25.95 -30.84
C SER A 13 33.28 24.66 -30.33
N LYS A 14 32.86 24.20 -29.15
CA LYS A 14 33.27 22.90 -28.60
C LYS A 14 32.72 21.80 -29.50
N MET A 15 33.62 21.08 -30.19
CA MET A 15 33.25 19.99 -31.07
C MET A 15 32.97 18.72 -30.26
N TRP A 16 31.69 18.39 -30.07
CA TRP A 16 31.27 17.19 -29.35
C TRP A 16 31.48 15.93 -30.19
N ILE A 17 32.02 14.86 -29.58
CA ILE A 17 32.39 13.61 -30.27
C ILE A 17 31.18 12.91 -30.92
N MET A 18 29.99 13.06 -30.34
CA MET A 18 28.72 12.53 -30.88
C MET A 18 28.08 13.45 -31.94
N GLY A 19 28.71 14.59 -32.25
CA GLY A 19 28.10 15.69 -33.01
C GLY A 19 27.22 16.59 -32.12
N THR A 20 27.16 17.88 -32.46
CA THR A 20 26.38 18.89 -31.71
C THR A 20 24.90 18.54 -31.65
N GLU A 21 24.31 18.06 -32.75
CA GLU A 21 22.90 17.66 -32.80
C GLU A 21 22.57 16.59 -31.74
N ALA A 22 23.39 15.54 -31.61
CA ALA A 22 23.15 14.48 -30.63
C ALA A 22 23.36 14.92 -29.17
N PHE A 23 24.17 15.97 -28.94
CA PHE A 23 24.40 16.55 -27.63
C PHE A 23 23.29 17.55 -27.22
N GLU A 24 22.83 18.37 -28.17
CA GLU A 24 21.80 19.40 -27.95
C GLU A 24 20.37 18.86 -28.09
N ARG A 25 20.19 17.64 -28.63
CA ARG A 25 18.90 16.93 -28.72
C ARG A 25 18.32 16.64 -27.33
N ARG A 26 17.58 17.61 -26.80
CA ARG A 26 16.65 17.40 -25.70
C ARG A 26 15.44 16.62 -26.22
N MET A 27 15.28 15.41 -25.73
CA MET A 27 14.07 14.61 -25.94
C MET A 27 12.96 15.20 -25.06
N GLU A 28 11.78 15.48 -25.63
CA GLU A 28 10.67 16.26 -25.04
C GLU A 28 10.53 16.15 -23.51
N HIS A 29 10.48 14.93 -22.96
CA HIS A 29 10.42 14.65 -21.52
C HIS A 29 11.50 15.29 -20.61
N HIS A 30 12.51 15.95 -21.18
CA HIS A 30 13.48 16.79 -20.46
C HIS A 30 12.91 18.17 -20.08
N ASP A 31 11.74 18.57 -20.56
CA ASP A 31 11.07 19.85 -20.23
C ASP A 31 10.13 19.78 -19.02
N GLY A 32 9.98 18.62 -18.39
CA GLY A 32 9.39 18.52 -17.05
C GLY A 32 8.87 17.13 -16.72
N ILE A 33 8.81 16.82 -15.42
CA ILE A 33 8.33 15.52 -14.92
C ILE A 33 6.94 15.15 -15.47
N LYS A 34 6.07 16.13 -15.73
CA LYS A 34 4.76 15.95 -16.39
C LYS A 34 4.83 15.15 -17.70
N GLN A 35 5.85 15.38 -18.54
CA GLN A 35 6.03 14.64 -19.80
C GLN A 35 6.79 13.31 -19.64
N LEU A 36 7.43 13.05 -18.50
CA LEU A 36 7.84 11.69 -18.15
C LEU A 36 6.62 10.81 -17.78
N TRP A 37 5.57 11.47 -17.30
CA TRP A 37 4.41 10.91 -16.59
C TRP A 37 3.26 10.56 -17.53
N GLU A 38 2.77 11.54 -18.29
CA GLU A 38 1.51 11.44 -19.04
C GLU A 38 1.68 10.73 -20.39
N THR A 39 2.84 10.88 -21.06
CA THR A 39 2.96 10.65 -22.51
C THR A 39 3.75 9.42 -22.95
N LYS A 40 4.48 8.75 -22.04
CA LYS A 40 5.15 7.46 -22.37
C LYS A 40 4.23 6.28 -22.04
N TRP A 41 4.16 5.86 -20.78
CA TRP A 41 3.62 4.54 -20.47
C TRP A 41 2.09 4.41 -20.59
N SER A 42 1.26 5.41 -20.22
CA SER A 42 -0.19 5.29 -20.53
C SER A 42 -0.43 5.34 -22.04
N ALA A 43 0.16 6.31 -22.75
CA ALA A 43 -0.06 6.47 -24.18
C ALA A 43 0.41 5.26 -25.00
N SER A 44 1.55 4.64 -24.66
CA SER A 44 1.95 3.36 -25.27
C SER A 44 1.02 2.21 -24.91
N GLY A 45 0.40 2.22 -23.72
CA GLY A 45 -0.66 1.27 -23.37
C GLY A 45 -1.93 1.46 -24.23
N ASP A 46 -2.34 2.72 -24.43
CA ASP A 46 -3.48 3.09 -25.28
C ASP A 46 -3.23 2.76 -26.77
N GLN A 47 -1.99 2.95 -27.26
CA GLN A 47 -1.55 2.52 -28.59
C GLN A 47 -1.54 0.99 -28.74
N ALA A 48 -1.00 0.26 -27.76
CA ALA A 48 -0.99 -1.20 -27.77
C ALA A 48 -2.41 -1.77 -27.78
N LEU A 49 -3.32 -1.21 -26.96
CA LEU A 49 -4.72 -1.59 -26.91
C LEU A 49 -5.44 -1.31 -28.25
N ALA A 50 -5.16 -0.15 -28.87
CA ALA A 50 -5.69 0.18 -30.20
C ALA A 50 -5.18 -0.76 -31.31
N SER A 51 -3.98 -1.34 -31.15
CA SER A 51 -3.45 -2.40 -32.03
C SER A 51 -3.93 -3.82 -31.67
N GLY A 52 -4.74 -3.96 -30.62
CA GLY A 52 -5.30 -5.24 -30.16
C GLY A 52 -4.42 -6.03 -29.18
N ASP A 53 -3.20 -5.58 -28.87
CA ASP A 53 -2.32 -6.24 -27.91
C ASP A 53 -2.66 -5.83 -26.46
N GLN A 54 -3.69 -6.49 -25.91
CA GLN A 54 -4.14 -6.30 -24.53
C GLN A 54 -3.05 -6.66 -23.49
N THR A 55 -2.15 -7.59 -23.81
CA THR A 55 -1.08 -8.02 -22.91
C THR A 55 -0.03 -6.93 -22.77
N LEU A 56 0.42 -6.38 -23.90
CA LEU A 56 1.36 -5.26 -23.93
C LEU A 56 0.74 -3.98 -23.36
N ALA A 57 -0.54 -3.73 -23.65
CA ALA A 57 -1.29 -2.61 -23.06
C ALA A 57 -1.33 -2.66 -21.53
N SER A 58 -1.78 -3.79 -20.98
CA SER A 58 -1.75 -4.08 -19.54
C SER A 58 -0.35 -3.89 -18.94
N ALA A 59 0.69 -4.43 -19.59
CA ALA A 59 2.07 -4.29 -19.13
C ALA A 59 2.60 -2.84 -19.20
N TYR A 60 2.13 -2.00 -20.13
CA TYR A 60 2.48 -0.58 -20.15
C TYR A 60 1.72 0.22 -19.10
N TYR A 61 0.42 -0.02 -18.91
CA TYR A 61 -0.36 0.59 -17.83
C TYR A 61 0.20 0.23 -16.45
N LEU A 62 0.67 -1.00 -16.22
CA LEU A 62 1.34 -1.38 -14.96
C LEU A 62 2.68 -0.65 -14.75
N ARG A 63 3.45 -0.39 -15.81
CA ARG A 63 4.67 0.44 -15.73
C ARG A 63 4.34 1.90 -15.40
N ALA A 64 3.28 2.45 -15.99
CA ALA A 64 2.76 3.76 -15.64
C ALA A 64 2.36 3.80 -14.15
N ALA A 65 1.53 2.86 -13.70
CA ALA A 65 1.06 2.77 -12.31
C ALA A 65 2.22 2.61 -11.29
N CYS A 66 3.27 1.88 -11.65
CA CYS A 66 4.48 1.76 -10.84
C CYS A 66 5.23 3.11 -10.72
N VAL A 67 5.41 3.82 -11.83
CA VAL A 67 5.99 5.18 -11.83
C VAL A 67 5.12 6.14 -11.00
N LEU A 68 3.79 6.10 -11.19
CA LEU A 68 2.80 6.87 -10.45
C LEU A 68 2.89 6.67 -8.93
N ARG A 69 3.06 5.42 -8.48
CA ARG A 69 3.27 5.07 -7.06
C ARG A 69 4.52 5.74 -6.46
N ILE A 70 5.58 5.94 -7.25
CA ILE A 70 6.87 6.46 -6.75
C ILE A 70 6.79 7.95 -6.39
N ALA A 71 6.17 8.83 -7.18
CA ALA A 71 6.14 10.27 -6.83
C ALA A 71 5.11 10.64 -5.75
N ARG A 72 4.12 9.78 -5.46
CA ARG A 72 3.24 9.99 -4.28
C ARG A 72 3.89 9.57 -2.95
N PHE A 73 4.96 8.78 -3.00
CA PHE A 73 5.74 8.30 -1.85
C PHE A 73 6.37 9.48 -1.04
N PRO A 74 6.68 9.34 0.27
CA PRO A 74 6.42 8.20 1.15
C PRO A 74 4.95 8.00 1.51
N TYR A 75 4.17 9.08 1.57
CA TYR A 75 2.82 9.10 2.16
C TYR A 75 1.86 10.02 1.39
N ILE A 76 0.58 9.63 1.40
CA ILE A 76 -0.58 10.35 0.85
C ILE A 76 -1.83 9.92 1.65
N THR A 77 -2.69 10.88 1.98
CA THR A 77 -3.99 10.61 2.63
C THR A 77 -5.03 11.61 2.14
N GLY A 78 -6.29 11.15 2.06
CA GLY A 78 -7.48 11.96 1.88
C GLY A 78 -8.23 12.23 3.19
N PHE A 79 -7.65 11.92 4.36
CA PHE A 79 -8.24 12.14 5.68
C PHE A 79 -7.55 13.29 6.43
N PRO A 80 -8.29 14.28 6.96
CA PRO A 80 -9.69 14.61 6.67
C PRO A 80 -9.86 15.23 5.26
N SER A 81 -8.76 15.61 4.62
CA SER A 81 -8.71 16.08 3.23
C SER A 81 -7.35 15.74 2.58
N PRO A 82 -7.21 15.79 1.24
CA PRO A 82 -5.97 15.48 0.53
C PRO A 82 -4.73 16.26 1.01
N ASN A 83 -3.82 15.60 1.73
CA ASN A 83 -2.68 16.26 2.38
C ASN A 83 -1.63 16.86 1.42
N CYS A 84 -1.69 16.54 0.13
CA CYS A 84 -0.87 17.17 -0.90
C CYS A 84 -1.55 17.10 -2.29
N PRO A 85 -2.08 18.22 -2.83
CA PRO A 85 -2.80 18.22 -4.12
C PRO A 85 -1.98 17.82 -5.36
N VAL A 86 -0.64 17.70 -5.26
CA VAL A 86 0.19 17.15 -6.34
C VAL A 86 0.24 15.62 -6.26
N LYS A 87 0.48 15.09 -5.05
CA LYS A 87 0.49 13.64 -4.78
C LYS A 87 -0.89 13.00 -4.92
N TRP A 88 -1.94 13.76 -4.61
CA TRP A 88 -3.32 13.31 -4.76
C TRP A 88 -3.65 13.03 -6.23
N ARG A 89 -3.38 13.97 -7.14
CA ARG A 89 -3.51 13.76 -8.59
C ARG A 89 -2.65 12.61 -9.11
N ALA A 90 -1.45 12.41 -8.54
CA ALA A 90 -0.62 11.26 -8.85
C ALA A 90 -1.21 9.93 -8.33
N TRP A 91 -2.00 9.94 -7.25
CA TRP A 91 -2.73 8.78 -6.75
C TRP A 91 -4.01 8.50 -7.58
N GLU A 92 -4.80 9.53 -7.90
CA GLU A 92 -5.99 9.43 -8.76
C GLU A 92 -5.62 8.83 -10.14
N GLU A 93 -4.54 9.33 -10.74
CA GLU A 93 -4.02 8.81 -12.00
C GLU A 93 -3.41 7.40 -11.84
N GLN A 94 -2.80 7.07 -10.69
CA GLN A 94 -2.35 5.70 -10.39
C GLN A 94 -3.53 4.73 -10.40
N LYS A 95 -4.62 5.08 -9.70
CA LYS A 95 -5.85 4.31 -9.61
C LYS A 95 -6.46 4.13 -11.00
N ARG A 96 -6.67 5.22 -11.73
CA ARG A 96 -7.24 5.21 -13.10
C ARG A 96 -6.44 4.31 -14.06
N VAL A 97 -5.11 4.44 -14.09
CA VAL A 97 -4.29 3.66 -15.03
C VAL A 97 -4.10 2.21 -14.58
N TYR A 98 -4.09 1.93 -13.27
CA TYR A 98 -4.11 0.55 -12.77
C TYR A 98 -5.42 -0.16 -13.14
N MET A 99 -6.57 0.50 -13.03
CA MET A 99 -7.86 -0.08 -13.44
C MET A 99 -7.92 -0.33 -14.96
N LYS A 100 -7.29 0.50 -15.79
CA LYS A 100 -7.10 0.21 -17.23
C LYS A 100 -6.27 -1.06 -17.48
N ALA A 101 -5.32 -1.40 -16.62
CA ALA A 101 -4.61 -2.68 -16.68
C ALA A 101 -5.52 -3.83 -16.20
N GLY A 102 -6.14 -3.66 -15.04
CA GLY A 102 -7.01 -4.66 -14.40
C GLY A 102 -8.18 -5.10 -15.27
N ALA A 103 -8.77 -4.19 -16.03
CA ALA A 103 -9.87 -4.47 -16.97
C ALA A 103 -9.47 -5.40 -18.14
N LEU A 104 -8.18 -5.54 -18.44
CA LEU A 104 -7.65 -6.37 -19.54
C LEU A 104 -7.23 -7.79 -19.09
N TRP A 105 -7.44 -8.15 -17.83
CA TRP A 105 -7.07 -9.47 -17.32
C TRP A 105 -8.19 -10.51 -17.50
N GLU A 106 -7.81 -11.79 -17.61
CA GLU A 106 -8.77 -12.91 -17.70
C GLU A 106 -9.83 -12.85 -16.60
N SER A 107 -9.39 -12.57 -15.37
CA SER A 107 -10.24 -12.22 -14.23
C SER A 107 -9.97 -10.75 -13.88
N PRO A 108 -10.88 -9.82 -14.29
CA PRO A 108 -10.67 -8.38 -14.11
C PRO A 108 -10.64 -7.92 -12.65
N VAL A 109 -10.13 -6.71 -12.44
CA VAL A 109 -10.35 -5.97 -11.18
C VAL A 109 -11.59 -5.10 -11.33
N GLU A 110 -12.50 -5.24 -10.38
CA GLU A 110 -13.68 -4.40 -10.20
C GLU A 110 -13.40 -3.42 -9.06
N GLU A 111 -13.88 -2.18 -9.17
CA GLU A 111 -13.96 -1.26 -8.04
C GLU A 111 -15.40 -1.26 -7.53
N THR A 112 -15.57 -1.39 -6.22
CA THR A 112 -16.86 -1.30 -5.53
C THR A 112 -16.74 -0.42 -4.29
N ALA A 113 -17.86 0.06 -3.79
CA ALA A 113 -17.91 0.88 -2.59
C ALA A 113 -18.76 0.14 -1.53
N ILE A 114 -18.09 -0.32 -0.49
CA ILE A 114 -18.67 -1.13 0.57
C ILE A 114 -19.40 -0.20 1.56
N PRO A 115 -20.66 -0.48 1.94
CA PRO A 115 -21.34 0.26 2.99
C PRO A 115 -20.53 0.22 4.30
N PHE A 116 -20.17 1.40 4.83
CA PHE A 116 -19.52 1.50 6.14
C PHE A 116 -20.59 1.42 7.23
N SER A 117 -21.19 0.23 7.39
CA SER A 117 -22.33 -0.05 8.27
C SER A 117 -22.12 0.39 9.72
N HIS A 118 -20.88 0.29 10.20
CA HIS A 118 -20.50 0.61 11.58
C HIS A 118 -19.80 1.98 11.72
N ALA A 119 -19.89 2.89 10.74
CA ALA A 119 -19.26 4.20 10.80
C ALA A 119 -19.68 5.01 12.05
N ALA A 120 -18.72 5.55 12.79
CA ALA A 120 -18.96 6.38 13.96
C ALA A 120 -17.89 7.47 14.16
N GLY A 121 -18.20 8.49 14.97
CA GLY A 121 -17.25 9.56 15.31
C GLY A 121 -16.91 10.45 14.11
N LEU A 122 -15.69 10.30 13.59
CA LEU A 122 -15.21 11.00 12.38
C LEU A 122 -15.02 10.07 11.17
N ASP A 123 -15.49 8.82 11.25
CA ASP A 123 -15.60 7.95 10.07
C ASP A 123 -16.47 8.61 9.00
N ARG A 124 -16.10 8.39 7.73
CA ARG A 124 -16.81 8.92 6.56
C ARG A 124 -17.39 7.81 5.69
N HIS A 125 -18.28 8.17 4.80
CA HIS A 125 -18.73 7.34 3.69
C HIS A 125 -17.92 7.64 2.41
N GLY A 126 -16.60 7.72 2.51
CA GLY A 126 -15.68 7.95 1.38
C GLY A 126 -14.88 9.26 1.49
N ILE A 127 -14.25 9.67 0.39
CA ILE A 127 -13.51 10.95 0.30
C ILE A 127 -14.46 12.15 0.40
N ASP A 128 -15.63 12.04 -0.23
CA ASP A 128 -16.67 13.06 -0.37
C ASP A 128 -17.97 12.73 0.39
N ASP A 129 -17.93 11.69 1.23
CA ASP A 129 -19.05 11.17 2.03
C ASP A 129 -20.21 10.55 1.21
N THR A 130 -19.99 10.17 -0.06
CA THR A 130 -21.07 9.67 -0.95
C THR A 130 -21.11 8.17 -1.27
N ALA A 131 -20.05 7.41 -0.95
CA ALA A 131 -19.80 6.09 -1.55
C ALA A 131 -19.66 4.92 -0.54
N GLY A 132 -19.03 5.14 0.62
CA GLY A 132 -18.61 4.09 1.56
C GLY A 132 -17.10 3.84 1.54
N ILE A 133 -16.68 2.60 1.87
CA ILE A 133 -15.28 2.15 1.85
C ILE A 133 -14.90 1.71 0.43
N PRO A 134 -13.94 2.36 -0.26
CA PRO A 134 -13.47 1.91 -1.57
C PRO A 134 -12.77 0.56 -1.48
N ALA A 135 -13.18 -0.39 -2.31
CA ALA A 135 -12.64 -1.74 -2.34
C ALA A 135 -12.40 -2.23 -3.77
N TYR A 136 -11.24 -2.84 -3.99
CA TYR A 136 -10.85 -3.44 -5.27
C TYR A 136 -11.03 -4.95 -5.18
N VAL A 137 -11.97 -5.47 -5.96
CA VAL A 137 -12.40 -6.87 -5.92
C VAL A 137 -11.88 -7.58 -7.16
N ARG A 138 -11.37 -8.80 -7.00
CA ARG A 138 -10.97 -9.66 -8.11
C ARG A 138 -11.42 -11.09 -7.83
N VAL A 139 -12.31 -11.62 -8.68
CA VAL A 139 -12.86 -12.98 -8.55
C VAL A 139 -12.37 -13.83 -9.73
N PRO A 140 -11.70 -14.98 -9.49
CA PRO A 140 -11.31 -15.90 -10.56
C PRO A 140 -12.52 -16.38 -11.37
N ARG A 141 -12.51 -16.21 -12.70
CA ARG A 141 -13.62 -16.64 -13.58
C ARG A 141 -13.89 -18.14 -13.54
N SER A 142 -12.86 -18.97 -13.30
CA SER A 142 -13.02 -20.41 -13.12
C SER A 142 -11.83 -21.05 -12.41
N GLN A 143 -12.10 -21.95 -11.47
CA GLN A 143 -11.09 -22.87 -10.92
C GLN A 143 -10.50 -23.81 -11.98
N ALA A 144 -11.12 -23.96 -13.15
CA ALA A 144 -10.59 -24.76 -14.25
C ALA A 144 -9.51 -24.04 -15.07
N THR A 145 -9.49 -22.69 -15.09
CA THR A 145 -8.44 -21.91 -15.77
C THR A 145 -7.36 -21.44 -14.80
N THR A 146 -7.72 -21.18 -13.54
CA THR A 146 -6.78 -20.83 -12.46
C THR A 146 -7.00 -21.71 -11.21
N PRO A 147 -6.59 -22.99 -11.23
CA PRO A 147 -6.75 -23.90 -10.09
C PRO A 147 -6.08 -23.36 -8.82
N GLY A 148 -6.84 -23.26 -7.74
CA GLY A 148 -6.35 -22.81 -6.43
C GLY A 148 -6.32 -21.29 -6.25
N ALA A 149 -6.66 -20.49 -7.27
CA ALA A 149 -6.80 -19.04 -7.10
C ALA A 149 -8.00 -18.72 -6.19
N ALA A 150 -7.81 -17.82 -5.23
CA ALA A 150 -8.88 -17.30 -4.37
C ALA A 150 -9.41 -15.95 -4.89
N PRO A 151 -10.68 -15.60 -4.61
CA PRO A 151 -11.13 -14.21 -4.68
C PRO A 151 -10.31 -13.32 -3.74
N SER A 152 -10.02 -12.09 -4.16
CA SER A 152 -9.33 -11.11 -3.32
C SER A 152 -10.11 -9.81 -3.23
N VAL A 153 -10.24 -9.29 -2.00
CA VAL A 153 -10.73 -7.93 -1.71
C VAL A 153 -9.55 -7.13 -1.18
N VAL A 154 -9.31 -5.94 -1.73
CA VAL A 154 -8.24 -5.03 -1.31
C VAL A 154 -8.86 -3.69 -0.91
N VAL A 155 -8.57 -3.23 0.29
CA VAL A 155 -8.96 -1.91 0.82
C VAL A 155 -7.71 -1.17 1.30
N GLU A 156 -7.69 0.15 1.16
CA GLU A 156 -6.62 0.98 1.74
C GLU A 156 -6.84 1.10 3.27
N ILE A 157 -5.75 1.06 4.04
CA ILE A 157 -5.78 1.02 5.51
C ILE A 157 -5.99 2.41 6.14
N PRO A 158 -6.56 2.52 7.36
CA PRO A 158 -6.83 3.82 8.00
C PRO A 158 -5.62 4.76 7.99
N GLY A 159 -5.88 6.01 7.61
CA GLY A 159 -4.89 7.03 7.33
C GLY A 159 -4.27 6.99 5.93
N THR A 160 -4.59 6.03 5.05
CA THR A 160 -3.95 5.88 3.73
C THR A 160 -4.92 6.16 2.59
N ALA A 161 -4.48 6.94 1.59
CA ALA A 161 -5.18 7.14 0.32
C ALA A 161 -6.67 7.52 0.48
N ASP A 162 -7.60 6.73 -0.06
CA ASP A 162 -9.06 6.92 -0.02
C ASP A 162 -9.77 6.14 1.10
N CYS A 163 -9.02 5.60 2.07
CA CYS A 163 -9.61 5.02 3.27
C CYS A 163 -10.44 6.06 4.06
N PRO A 164 -11.72 5.80 4.37
CA PRO A 164 -12.58 6.78 5.01
C PRO A 164 -12.66 6.65 6.54
N ALA A 165 -12.06 5.59 7.10
CA ALA A 165 -11.94 5.33 8.53
C ALA A 165 -11.02 6.37 9.21
N ASP A 166 -11.43 6.87 10.38
CA ASP A 166 -10.66 7.84 11.16
C ASP A 166 -9.31 7.25 11.63
N PRO A 167 -8.15 7.79 11.18
CA PRO A 167 -6.84 7.36 11.65
C PRO A 167 -6.54 7.71 13.11
N ALA A 168 -7.27 8.66 13.72
CA ALA A 168 -7.04 9.12 15.10
C ALA A 168 -7.81 8.29 16.13
N ASP A 169 -8.94 7.69 15.75
CA ASP A 169 -9.74 6.81 16.60
C ASP A 169 -9.20 5.36 16.54
N PRO A 170 -8.63 4.83 17.64
CA PRO A 170 -8.09 3.48 17.64
C PRO A 170 -9.16 2.39 17.46
N ALA A 171 -10.46 2.66 17.58
CA ALA A 171 -11.54 1.70 17.33
C ALA A 171 -12.12 1.77 15.90
N SER A 172 -11.86 2.83 15.14
CA SER A 172 -12.29 2.96 13.74
C SER A 172 -11.84 1.81 12.82
N PRO A 173 -10.59 1.29 12.91
CA PRO A 173 -10.16 0.15 12.10
C PRO A 173 -11.08 -1.06 12.26
N ASP A 174 -11.57 -1.32 13.47
CA ASP A 174 -12.38 -2.50 13.74
C ASP A 174 -13.75 -2.38 13.07
N ARG A 175 -14.39 -1.20 13.19
CA ARG A 175 -15.69 -0.87 12.55
C ARG A 175 -15.60 -0.95 11.03
N MET A 176 -14.47 -0.53 10.46
CA MET A 176 -14.19 -0.64 9.03
C MET A 176 -14.12 -2.12 8.60
N TRP A 177 -13.37 -2.95 9.31
CA TRP A 177 -13.19 -4.36 8.95
C TRP A 177 -14.42 -5.23 9.24
N GLU A 178 -15.19 -4.92 10.28
CA GLU A 178 -16.51 -5.53 10.55
C GLU A 178 -17.46 -5.25 9.38
N SER A 179 -17.56 -3.99 8.93
CA SER A 179 -18.34 -3.59 7.76
C SER A 179 -17.91 -4.32 6.47
N VAL A 180 -16.61 -4.50 6.25
CA VAL A 180 -16.07 -5.23 5.09
C VAL A 180 -16.41 -6.73 5.16
N LEU A 181 -16.30 -7.36 6.34
CA LEU A 181 -16.57 -8.79 6.51
C LEU A 181 -18.08 -9.11 6.42
N GLU A 182 -18.95 -8.26 6.97
CA GLU A 182 -20.41 -8.38 6.81
C GLU A 182 -20.83 -8.20 5.33
N TRP A 183 -20.21 -7.27 4.62
CA TRP A 183 -20.44 -7.11 3.19
C TRP A 183 -19.98 -8.34 2.40
N MET A 184 -18.78 -8.88 2.67
CA MET A 184 -18.32 -10.12 2.02
C MET A 184 -19.25 -11.31 2.29
N ALA A 185 -19.86 -11.38 3.48
CA ALA A 185 -20.83 -12.41 3.83
C ALA A 185 -22.20 -12.27 3.14
N THR A 186 -22.53 -11.09 2.60
CA THR A 186 -23.81 -10.81 1.92
C THR A 186 -23.69 -10.69 0.40
N ASP A 187 -22.50 -10.35 -0.11
CA ASP A 187 -22.17 -10.27 -1.55
C ASP A 187 -22.30 -11.61 -2.30
N GLY A 188 -22.05 -12.72 -1.61
CA GLY A 188 -22.27 -14.08 -2.14
C GLY A 188 -21.21 -14.61 -3.12
N ARG A 189 -20.19 -13.82 -3.49
CA ARG A 189 -19.04 -14.29 -4.28
C ARG A 189 -17.92 -14.90 -3.42
N PHE A 190 -18.04 -14.82 -2.09
CA PHE A 190 -17.01 -15.22 -1.13
C PHE A 190 -17.46 -16.39 -0.27
N ASP A 191 -16.54 -17.32 0.01
CA ASP A 191 -16.75 -18.39 0.98
C ASP A 191 -16.22 -17.95 2.34
N MET A 192 -17.13 -17.48 3.20
CA MET A 192 -16.78 -16.95 4.51
C MET A 192 -16.32 -18.01 5.53
N SER A 193 -16.39 -19.31 5.20
CA SER A 193 -15.72 -20.34 6.00
C SER A 193 -14.20 -20.38 5.77
N ARG A 194 -13.70 -19.68 4.73
CA ARG A 194 -12.31 -19.74 4.25
C ARG A 194 -11.76 -18.33 3.94
N VAL A 195 -11.91 -17.41 4.89
CA VAL A 195 -11.33 -16.06 4.80
C VAL A 195 -9.88 -16.07 5.28
N MET A 196 -9.02 -15.31 4.59
CA MET A 196 -7.65 -15.05 5.01
C MET A 196 -7.32 -13.57 4.79
N VAL A 197 -6.61 -12.98 5.75
CA VAL A 197 -6.23 -11.56 5.74
C VAL A 197 -4.71 -11.44 5.67
N TRP A 198 -4.22 -10.62 4.74
CA TRP A 198 -2.78 -10.45 4.51
C TRP A 198 -2.37 -8.98 4.66
N GLY A 199 -1.59 -8.70 5.71
CA GLY A 199 -1.03 -7.38 5.97
C GLY A 199 0.39 -7.23 5.46
N LEU A 200 0.73 -6.01 5.03
CA LEU A 200 1.97 -5.71 4.34
C LEU A 200 2.56 -4.40 4.88
N SER A 201 3.78 -4.43 5.46
CA SER A 201 4.39 -3.31 6.21
C SER A 201 3.47 -2.77 7.32
N SER A 202 3.06 -1.50 7.30
CA SER A 202 2.01 -0.94 8.19
C SER A 202 0.66 -1.67 8.11
N GLY A 203 0.37 -2.38 7.01
CA GLY A 203 -0.77 -3.29 6.95
C GLY A 203 -0.60 -4.51 7.85
N GLY A 204 0.62 -4.87 8.23
CA GLY A 204 0.93 -5.95 9.18
C GLY A 204 0.36 -5.68 10.56
N TYR A 205 0.51 -4.46 11.10
CA TYR A 205 -0.18 -4.00 12.31
C TYR A 205 -1.70 -4.21 12.19
N TYR A 206 -2.30 -3.86 11.04
CA TYR A 206 -3.74 -4.05 10.85
C TYR A 206 -4.14 -5.51 10.59
N ALA A 207 -3.29 -6.38 10.05
CA ALA A 207 -3.63 -7.79 9.79
C ALA A 207 -3.30 -8.75 10.94
N ILE A 208 -2.33 -8.37 11.78
CA ILE A 208 -2.37 -8.63 13.21
C ILE A 208 -3.76 -8.21 13.66
N ARG A 209 -4.10 -6.92 13.77
CA ARG A 209 -5.37 -6.42 14.32
C ARG A 209 -6.65 -7.04 13.72
N ILE A 210 -6.74 -7.48 12.47
CA ILE A 210 -7.96 -8.15 11.98
C ILE A 210 -8.04 -9.59 12.50
N ALA A 211 -6.91 -10.29 12.60
CA ALA A 211 -6.84 -11.49 13.43
C ALA A 211 -6.90 -11.17 14.94
N HIS A 212 -6.79 -9.88 15.35
CA HIS A 212 -6.25 -9.51 16.66
C HIS A 212 -6.89 -8.33 17.51
N THR A 213 -7.83 -7.49 17.07
CA THR A 213 -8.99 -7.13 17.92
C THR A 213 -9.91 -8.32 18.12
N HIS A 214 -9.59 -9.37 17.37
CA HIS A 214 -9.79 -10.76 17.61
C HIS A 214 -8.51 -11.44 18.32
N ALA A 215 -7.63 -10.72 19.10
CA ALA A 215 -6.32 -11.00 19.89
C ALA A 215 -4.80 -10.46 19.62
N ASP A 216 -4.35 -9.20 19.97
CA ASP A 216 -3.31 -8.12 19.52
C ASP A 216 -1.72 -8.01 19.66
N ARG A 217 -1.14 -6.88 20.18
CA ARG A 217 0.27 -6.35 20.52
C ARG A 217 1.27 -5.65 19.50
N GLU A 218 2.16 -4.74 19.98
CA GLU A 218 2.82 -3.58 19.26
C GLU A 218 4.21 -3.01 19.81
N TRP A 219 5.05 -2.35 18.95
CA TRP A 219 6.55 -2.22 19.06
C TRP A 219 7.32 -0.84 19.16
N LEU A 220 6.69 0.33 18.98
CA LEU A 220 7.19 1.51 18.19
C LEU A 220 8.68 1.98 18.01
N ASP A 221 9.41 2.45 19.04
CA ASP A 221 10.17 3.75 19.03
C ASP A 221 11.37 4.03 18.06
N LYS A 222 12.01 3.03 17.42
CA LYS A 222 13.33 3.22 16.71
C LYS A 222 13.28 3.43 15.18
N ALA A 223 12.11 3.54 14.57
CA ALA A 223 11.92 3.40 13.12
C ALA A 223 12.60 4.43 12.16
N ASP A 224 13.25 5.47 12.68
CA ASP A 224 13.87 6.52 11.85
C ASP A 224 15.36 6.24 11.55
N GLY A 225 15.74 6.34 10.27
CA GLY A 225 17.14 6.27 9.85
C GLY A 225 17.71 4.87 9.61
N HIS A 226 16.88 3.82 9.73
CA HIS A 226 17.29 2.45 9.47
C HIS A 226 17.30 2.08 7.98
N GLU A 227 16.13 2.05 7.31
CA GLU A 227 16.03 1.47 5.96
C GLU A 227 15.61 2.45 4.86
N TYR A 228 14.77 3.45 5.18
CA TYR A 228 14.39 4.46 4.21
C TYR A 228 15.39 5.62 4.17
N PRO A 229 15.71 6.19 2.98
CA PRO A 229 16.61 7.34 2.84
C PRO A 229 15.97 8.68 3.27
N PHE A 230 14.92 8.62 4.07
CA PHE A 230 14.15 9.74 4.62
C PHE A 230 13.55 9.30 5.98
N LYS A 231 13.18 10.27 6.83
CA LYS A 231 12.49 9.98 8.09
C LYS A 231 11.10 9.40 7.84
N LEU A 232 10.78 8.28 8.48
CA LEU A 232 9.49 7.61 8.43
C LEU A 232 8.53 8.17 9.49
N THR A 233 9.03 8.62 10.66
CA THR A 233 8.18 9.09 11.75
C THR A 233 7.23 10.25 11.39
N PRO A 234 7.55 11.22 10.50
CA PRO A 234 6.58 12.25 10.10
C PRO A 234 5.41 11.68 9.30
N ALA A 235 5.67 10.64 8.49
CA ALA A 235 4.61 9.94 7.75
C ALA A 235 3.75 9.08 8.69
N LEU A 236 4.34 8.47 9.72
CA LEU A 236 3.60 7.70 10.73
C LEU A 236 2.75 8.59 11.65
N ALA A 237 3.26 9.76 12.03
CA ALA A 237 2.49 10.76 12.80
C ALA A 237 1.23 11.19 12.02
N MET A 238 1.41 11.61 10.76
CA MET A 238 0.28 11.97 9.88
C MET A 238 -0.65 10.79 9.59
N LYS A 239 -0.14 9.54 9.54
CA LYS A 239 -0.94 8.31 9.33
C LYS A 239 -1.87 8.00 10.50
N HIS A 240 -1.49 8.35 11.73
CA HIS A 240 -2.28 8.08 12.94
C HIS A 240 -2.92 9.35 13.52
N GLY A 241 -3.15 10.37 12.68
CA GLY A 241 -3.90 11.56 13.05
C GLY A 241 -3.18 12.56 13.97
N PHE A 242 -1.86 12.50 14.11
CA PHE A 242 -1.09 13.41 14.96
C PHE A 242 -0.57 14.64 14.20
N GLU A 243 -0.63 15.79 14.87
CA GLU A 243 -0.12 17.07 14.35
C GLU A 243 1.42 17.18 14.38
N SER A 244 2.10 16.37 15.20
CA SER A 244 3.57 16.38 15.35
C SER A 244 4.16 14.98 15.59
N VAL A 245 5.47 14.85 15.36
CA VAL A 245 6.22 13.60 15.63
C VAL A 245 6.40 13.39 17.13
N GLU A 246 6.48 14.49 17.87
CA GLU A 246 6.63 14.55 19.32
C GLU A 246 5.36 13.98 19.98
N ALA A 247 4.17 14.47 19.61
CA ALA A 247 2.90 13.93 20.10
C ALA A 247 2.70 12.46 19.66
N TYR A 248 3.11 12.10 18.44
CA TYR A 248 3.11 10.71 18.00
C TYR A 248 3.96 9.82 18.92
N LYS A 249 5.18 10.23 19.30
CA LYS A 249 6.03 9.46 20.21
C LYS A 249 5.49 9.39 21.63
N GLU A 250 4.93 10.48 22.16
CA GLU A 250 4.42 10.54 23.53
C GLU A 250 3.10 9.76 23.72
N GLU A 251 2.26 9.69 22.70
CA GLU A 251 0.90 9.15 22.83
C GLU A 251 0.59 7.91 21.99
N ALA A 252 1.30 7.64 20.88
CA ALA A 252 0.88 6.56 19.97
C ALA A 252 0.92 5.20 20.63
N GLN A 253 1.87 4.94 21.54
CA GLN A 253 1.83 3.72 22.36
C GLN A 253 0.52 3.68 23.17
N LYS A 254 0.18 4.70 23.95
CA LYS A 254 -1.05 4.66 24.76
C LYS A 254 -2.35 4.51 23.94
N ARG A 255 -2.41 5.04 22.70
CA ARG A 255 -3.60 4.99 21.84
C ARG A 255 -3.67 3.74 20.94
N PHE A 256 -2.57 3.45 20.25
CA PHE A 256 -2.45 2.45 19.19
C PHE A 256 -1.64 1.24 19.62
N SER A 257 -0.99 1.27 20.79
CA SER A 257 -0.40 0.06 21.33
C SER A 257 -1.49 -0.95 21.63
N LEU A 258 -1.52 -1.90 20.73
CA LEU A 258 -2.14 -3.19 20.89
C LEU A 258 -1.61 -3.84 22.22
N LEU A 259 -0.37 -3.50 22.69
CA LEU A 259 0.22 -3.89 23.99
C LEU A 259 -0.48 -3.25 25.20
N ASP A 260 -0.87 -1.97 25.15
CA ASP A 260 -1.52 -1.31 26.30
C ASP A 260 -3.05 -1.31 26.26
N THR A 261 -3.68 -1.35 25.08
CA THR A 261 -5.14 -1.48 24.92
C THR A 261 -5.71 -2.81 25.44
N GLY A 262 -4.85 -3.77 25.78
CA GLY A 262 -5.16 -5.02 26.48
C GLY A 262 -5.18 -6.28 25.61
N ILE A 263 -4.94 -6.17 24.30
CA ILE A 263 -5.73 -6.97 23.38
C ILE A 263 -5.08 -8.33 22.96
N LEU A 264 -3.75 -8.60 23.09
CA LEU A 264 -3.20 -10.00 22.93
C LEU A 264 -3.88 -11.01 23.83
N GLN A 265 -4.44 -10.57 24.96
CA GLN A 265 -4.92 -11.47 26.00
C GLN A 265 -6.22 -12.20 25.58
N LYS A 266 -6.80 -11.86 24.42
CA LYS A 266 -7.87 -12.64 23.77
C LYS A 266 -7.28 -13.89 23.04
N PRO A 267 -8.11 -14.84 22.55
CA PRO A 267 -7.64 -15.97 21.74
C PRO A 267 -7.65 -15.64 20.23
N SER A 268 -6.53 -15.88 19.52
CA SER A 268 -6.33 -15.47 18.11
C SER A 268 -6.73 -16.50 17.05
N THR A 269 -6.84 -15.98 15.81
CA THR A 269 -6.57 -16.67 14.53
C THR A 269 -5.37 -17.65 14.58
N ARG A 270 -5.26 -18.62 13.65
CA ARG A 270 -3.95 -19.10 13.19
C ARG A 270 -3.25 -17.93 12.52
N LEU A 271 -2.15 -17.48 13.13
CA LEU A 271 -1.36 -16.35 12.64
C LEU A 271 0.09 -16.78 12.39
N LEU A 272 0.59 -16.46 11.19
CA LEU A 272 1.99 -16.61 10.81
C LEU A 272 2.69 -15.25 10.80
N LEU A 273 3.70 -15.09 11.65
CA LEU A 273 4.53 -13.90 11.73
C LEU A 273 5.75 -14.03 10.81
N ILE A 274 5.90 -13.08 9.89
CA ILE A 274 6.97 -13.03 8.89
C ILE A 274 7.74 -11.73 9.03
N ASN A 275 9.04 -11.82 9.30
CA ASN A 275 9.90 -10.65 9.24
C ASN A 275 11.39 -11.02 9.05
N GLY A 276 12.22 -10.04 8.69
CA GLY A 276 13.68 -10.15 8.77
C GLY A 276 14.18 -9.86 10.19
N THR A 277 15.24 -10.52 10.63
CA THR A 277 15.78 -10.31 11.99
C THR A 277 16.60 -9.02 12.15
N LEU A 278 16.74 -8.23 11.08
CA LEU A 278 17.36 -6.91 11.06
C LEU A 278 16.39 -5.85 10.50
N ASP A 279 15.07 -6.11 10.54
CA ASP A 279 14.05 -5.08 10.28
C ASP A 279 14.30 -3.88 11.21
N GLY A 280 14.39 -2.69 10.63
CA GLY A 280 14.56 -1.42 11.33
C GLY A 280 13.33 -0.51 11.33
N LEU A 281 12.24 -0.91 10.67
CA LEU A 281 11.01 -0.15 10.48
C LEU A 281 9.80 -0.75 11.21
N MET A 282 9.81 -2.08 11.39
CA MET A 282 9.01 -2.82 12.37
C MET A 282 9.94 -3.71 13.20
N PRO A 283 10.72 -3.07 14.09
CA PRO A 283 11.57 -4.40 15.80
C PRO A 283 11.02 -5.82 15.98
N ILE A 284 11.85 -6.80 15.58
CA ILE A 284 11.61 -8.27 15.53
C ILE A 284 11.27 -8.86 16.90
N GLU A 285 11.77 -8.24 17.96
CA GLU A 285 11.44 -8.52 19.35
C GLU A 285 9.93 -8.46 19.59
N ASP A 286 9.18 -7.70 18.80
CA ASP A 286 7.73 -7.60 18.92
C ASP A 286 6.99 -8.75 18.24
N SER A 287 7.50 -9.21 17.11
CA SER A 287 7.08 -10.48 16.52
C SER A 287 7.39 -11.66 17.47
N MET A 288 8.31 -11.49 18.44
CA MET A 288 8.54 -12.43 19.54
C MET A 288 7.59 -12.19 20.73
N LEU A 289 7.33 -10.94 21.13
CA LEU A 289 6.33 -10.56 22.15
C LEU A 289 4.96 -11.18 21.89
N LEU A 290 4.58 -11.31 20.61
CA LEU A 290 3.34 -11.98 20.20
C LEU A 290 3.22 -13.44 20.66
N PHE A 291 4.32 -14.12 21.03
CA PHE A 291 4.30 -15.48 21.58
C PHE A 291 4.08 -15.54 23.10
N GLU A 292 4.25 -14.44 23.83
CA GLU A 292 4.14 -14.43 25.31
C GLU A 292 2.70 -14.34 25.82
N HIS A 293 1.73 -14.15 24.91
CA HIS A 293 0.33 -13.88 25.25
C HIS A 293 -0.66 -14.44 24.21
N GLY A 294 -1.92 -14.64 24.61
CA GLY A 294 -3.00 -15.11 23.75
C GLY A 294 -2.87 -16.57 23.31
N SER A 295 -3.44 -16.92 22.14
CA SER A 295 -3.23 -18.24 21.53
C SER A 295 -1.77 -18.43 21.07
N PRO A 296 -1.26 -19.68 21.01
CA PRO A 296 -0.01 -20.00 20.31
C PRO A 296 -0.05 -19.59 18.83
N LYS A 297 1.10 -19.16 18.30
CA LYS A 297 1.24 -18.61 16.94
C LYS A 297 2.32 -19.36 16.15
N GLU A 298 2.43 -19.04 14.87
CA GLU A 298 3.45 -19.58 13.96
C GLU A 298 4.38 -18.43 13.54
N ALA A 299 5.66 -18.72 13.27
CA ALA A 299 6.59 -17.72 12.75
C ALA A 299 7.59 -18.30 11.75
N ARG A 300 7.99 -17.47 10.78
CA ARG A 300 9.17 -17.71 9.95
C ARG A 300 9.95 -16.41 9.79
N PHE A 301 10.93 -16.24 10.67
CA PHE A 301 11.87 -15.13 10.61
C PHE A 301 13.06 -15.44 9.70
N PHE A 302 13.63 -14.41 9.08
CA PHE A 302 14.73 -14.53 8.11
C PHE A 302 16.01 -13.90 8.66
N PRO A 303 16.99 -14.71 9.12
CA PRO A 303 18.23 -14.21 9.70
C PRO A 303 19.00 -13.28 8.75
N GLY A 304 19.35 -12.09 9.25
CA GLY A 304 20.12 -11.10 8.49
C GLY A 304 19.33 -10.33 7.42
N ALA A 305 18.03 -10.59 7.26
CA ALA A 305 17.17 -9.82 6.36
C ALA A 305 16.60 -8.57 7.03
N LEU A 306 16.32 -7.56 6.21
CA LEU A 306 15.69 -6.27 6.57
C LEU A 306 14.15 -6.39 6.56
N HIS A 307 13.43 -5.25 6.57
CA HIS A 307 11.98 -5.15 6.67
C HIS A 307 11.22 -6.20 5.85
N MET A 308 10.29 -6.86 6.54
CA MET A 308 9.45 -7.95 6.04
C MET A 308 10.18 -9.22 5.57
N GLY A 309 11.51 -9.29 5.60
CA GLY A 309 12.26 -10.44 5.10
C GLY A 309 12.21 -10.63 3.57
N TYR A 310 11.86 -9.60 2.80
CA TYR A 310 11.79 -9.69 1.35
C TYR A 310 13.18 -9.78 0.69
N PRO A 311 13.31 -10.48 -0.47
CA PRO A 311 12.27 -11.20 -1.21
C PRO A 311 12.00 -12.62 -0.69
N MET A 312 12.77 -13.12 0.30
CA MET A 312 12.73 -14.51 0.76
C MET A 312 11.39 -14.90 1.40
N ALA A 313 10.71 -13.94 2.05
CA ALA A 313 9.38 -14.07 2.65
C ALA A 313 8.36 -14.85 1.80
N ASN A 314 8.29 -14.56 0.50
CA ASN A 314 7.36 -15.20 -0.45
C ASN A 314 7.45 -16.73 -0.43
N GLY A 315 8.65 -17.30 -0.24
CA GLY A 315 8.89 -18.75 -0.22
C GLY A 315 8.39 -19.47 1.05
N ALA A 316 7.97 -18.71 2.07
CA ALA A 316 7.32 -19.23 3.27
C ALA A 316 5.83 -18.85 3.33
N VAL A 317 5.47 -17.64 2.88
CA VAL A 317 4.10 -17.12 2.89
C VAL A 317 3.17 -18.00 2.05
N TYR A 318 3.39 -18.14 0.74
CA TYR A 318 2.42 -18.82 -0.13
C TYR A 318 2.19 -20.30 0.25
N PRO A 319 3.22 -21.13 0.52
CA PRO A 319 3.00 -22.52 0.94
C PRO A 319 2.26 -22.65 2.28
N TRP A 320 2.40 -21.67 3.18
CA TRP A 320 1.60 -21.65 4.42
C TRP A 320 0.15 -21.25 4.15
N MET A 321 -0.09 -20.22 3.33
CA MET A 321 -1.44 -19.82 2.92
C MET A 321 -2.18 -20.99 2.27
N GLU A 322 -1.54 -21.68 1.33
CA GLU A 322 -2.06 -22.90 0.69
C GLU A 322 -2.35 -24.01 1.70
N SER A 323 -1.44 -24.27 2.65
CA SER A 323 -1.61 -25.28 3.71
C SER A 323 -2.79 -24.98 4.64
N VAL A 324 -2.96 -23.72 5.05
CA VAL A 324 -4.14 -23.28 5.83
C VAL A 324 -5.42 -23.49 5.02
N MET A 325 -5.47 -23.00 3.78
CA MET A 325 -6.65 -23.08 2.90
C MET A 325 -7.00 -24.52 2.48
N GLU A 326 -6.03 -25.44 2.46
CA GLU A 326 -6.24 -26.87 2.26
C GLU A 326 -6.72 -27.59 3.52
N SER A 327 -6.29 -27.15 4.72
CA SER A 327 -6.75 -27.76 5.98
C SER A 327 -8.26 -27.60 6.21
N VAL A 328 -8.82 -26.46 5.80
CA VAL A 328 -10.27 -26.15 5.84
C VAL A 328 -11.07 -26.69 4.64
N ARG A 329 -10.47 -27.53 3.78
CA ARG A 329 -11.20 -28.31 2.75
C ARG A 329 -11.58 -29.73 3.19
N LYS A 330 -11.12 -30.15 4.37
CA LYS A 330 -11.19 -31.55 4.86
C LYS A 330 -11.96 -31.71 6.17
N ALA A 331 -12.69 -30.66 6.56
CA ALA A 331 -13.65 -30.64 7.65
C ALA A 331 -15.07 -30.51 7.06
#